data_AF-A0A7J6ALD9-F1
#
_entry.id   AF-A0A7J6ALD9-F1
#
_cell.length_a   1.000
_cell.length_b   1.000
_cell.length_c   1.000
_cell.angle_alpha   90.00
_cell.angle_beta   90.00
_cell.angle_gamma   90.00
#
_symmetry.space_group_name_H-M   'P 1'
#
loop_
_entity.id
_entity.type
_entity.pdbx_description
1 polymer ?
#
loop_
_entity_poly.entity_id
_entity_poly.type
_entity_poly.pdbx_seq_one_letter_code
_entity_poly.pdbx_strand_id
1 'polypeptide(L)'
;MGKKSRVKTQKSGTGGTAMVSPKEMMNLISELLQKCSGVAPSPGKEWDEYVQIRTLVEKIRKKQKGVSVGFEGSRADYFPELMTWAAECGASCEGFEIASFGDEGYGLRATRDIKAEELFLWIPRKMLMTVESAKTSVLGPLYGQDRILQAMGNVTLALHLLCERANPESPWLPYIKTLPAHYDTPLYFEEEEVRHLLATQAVQDVLSQYKNTARQYAYFYKVLHTHPNASKLPLKDAFTFDDYRWAVSSVMTRQNQIPTEDGSRVTLALIPLWDMCNHTNGLITTGYNLEDDRCECVALRDYKESEQIYIFYGTRSNAEFVIHSGFFFEDNAHDRVKIKLGVSKSERLYAMKAEVLARAGIPASSVFALHCSEPPISAQLLAFLRVFCMTEEELRDYLVGDHAINKIFTLGNAEFPVSWENEIKLWTFLETRAALLLKTYKSTSEEDGAMLQKPDLSPHSRVAVKLRRAEKEILERAEASGRGKRLHFQKQLEEGAPLPVYEESDIALLENADAKLPIVLHQLEEEEEDEELKTPLLNGERKEKEKRGEAGGEKAEPSAQRTEDTCKDHE
;
A
#
# COMPACT_ATOMS: atom_id res chain seq x y z
N MET A 1 74.17 -7.84 42.02
CA MET A 1 72.98 -8.72 42.01
C MET A 1 71.87 -8.06 42.82
N GLY A 2 70.75 -7.71 42.19
CA GLY A 2 69.59 -7.13 42.87
C GLY A 2 68.39 -7.16 41.95
N LYS A 3 67.49 -8.14 42.15
CA LYS A 3 66.26 -8.31 41.37
C LYS A 3 65.25 -7.23 41.77
N LYS A 4 64.76 -6.44 40.80
CA LYS A 4 63.57 -5.60 40.95
C LYS A 4 62.40 -6.22 40.19
N SER A 5 61.31 -6.43 40.93
CA SER A 5 60.00 -6.88 40.44
C SER A 5 59.37 -5.82 39.54
N ARG A 6 58.75 -6.24 38.44
CA ARG A 6 58.05 -5.36 37.48
C ARG A 6 56.61 -5.84 37.34
N VAL A 7 55.69 -5.08 37.93
CA VAL A 7 54.24 -5.28 37.85
C VAL A 7 53.78 -5.06 36.41
N LYS A 8 53.04 -6.03 35.86
CA LYS A 8 52.39 -5.97 34.54
C LYS A 8 51.02 -5.33 34.69
N THR A 9 50.83 -4.16 34.10
CA THR A 9 49.51 -3.56 33.86
C THR A 9 48.88 -4.24 32.64
N GLN A 10 47.78 -4.97 32.83
CA GLN A 10 46.95 -5.48 31.75
C GLN A 10 46.18 -4.32 31.10
N LYS A 11 46.41 -4.08 29.81
CA LYS A 11 45.47 -3.36 28.95
C LYS A 11 44.42 -4.36 28.48
N SER A 12 43.15 -4.10 28.83
CA SER A 12 41.98 -4.76 28.29
C SER A 12 41.86 -4.47 26.79
N GLY A 13 41.98 -5.49 25.96
CA GLY A 13 41.73 -5.39 24.53
C GLY A 13 40.24 -5.35 24.24
N THR A 14 39.75 -4.26 23.68
CA THR A 14 38.47 -4.18 22.98
C THR A 14 38.55 -5.03 21.71
N GLY A 15 37.63 -5.98 21.54
CA GLY A 15 37.56 -6.86 20.38
C GLY A 15 37.27 -6.08 19.10
N GLY A 16 38.27 -5.97 18.22
CA GLY A 16 38.08 -5.47 16.87
C GLY A 16 37.35 -6.51 16.03
N THR A 17 36.20 -6.12 15.46
CA THR A 17 35.56 -6.88 14.38
C THR A 17 36.53 -6.96 13.20
N ALA A 18 36.93 -8.17 12.82
CA ALA A 18 37.78 -8.39 11.65
C ALA A 18 37.07 -7.82 10.40
N MET A 19 37.71 -6.88 9.69
CA MET A 19 37.18 -6.35 8.43
C MET A 19 37.00 -7.51 7.44
N VAL A 20 35.75 -7.76 7.06
CA VAL A 20 35.38 -8.81 6.11
C VAL A 20 35.84 -8.41 4.71
N SER A 21 36.38 -9.37 3.96
CA SER A 21 36.82 -9.09 2.58
C SER A 21 35.62 -8.73 1.69
N PRO A 22 35.75 -7.79 0.74
CA PRO A 22 34.67 -7.45 -0.21
C PRO A 22 34.14 -8.66 -0.98
N LYS A 23 35.01 -9.63 -1.28
CA LYS A 23 34.64 -10.90 -1.94
C LYS A 23 33.73 -11.76 -1.07
N GLU A 24 34.03 -11.88 0.22
CA GLU A 24 33.17 -12.62 1.16
C GLU A 24 31.80 -11.95 1.28
N MET A 25 31.75 -10.62 1.37
CA MET A 25 30.47 -9.89 1.39
C MET A 25 29.65 -10.13 0.12
N MET A 26 30.25 -10.00 -1.06
CA MET A 26 29.57 -10.26 -2.34
C MET A 26 29.03 -11.69 -2.46
N ASN A 27 29.70 -12.68 -1.88
CA ASN A 27 29.19 -14.06 -1.83
C ASN A 27 27.93 -14.17 -0.96
N LEU A 28 27.92 -13.57 0.24
CA LEU A 28 26.74 -13.55 1.12
C LEU A 28 25.56 -12.82 0.47
N ILE A 29 25.84 -11.70 -0.21
CA ILE A 29 24.84 -10.93 -0.95
C ILE A 29 24.25 -11.76 -2.09
N SER A 30 25.08 -12.50 -2.83
CA SER A 30 24.62 -13.38 -3.90
C SER A 30 23.76 -14.53 -3.38
N GLU A 31 24.15 -15.14 -2.25
CA GLU A 31 23.37 -16.16 -1.54
C GLU A 31 22.01 -15.61 -1.10
N LEU A 32 21.98 -14.43 -0.48
CA LEU A 32 20.74 -13.77 -0.05
C LEU A 32 19.82 -13.47 -1.24
N LEU A 33 20.37 -12.94 -2.34
CA LEU A 33 19.60 -12.64 -3.55
C LEU A 33 18.99 -13.90 -4.15
N GLN A 34 19.77 -14.98 -4.26
CA GLN A 34 19.29 -16.27 -4.74
C GLN A 34 18.18 -16.82 -3.84
N LYS A 35 18.36 -16.76 -2.52
CA LYS A 35 17.38 -17.23 -1.54
C LYS A 35 16.06 -16.47 -1.64
N CYS A 36 16.10 -15.14 -1.74
CA CYS A 36 14.90 -14.31 -1.77
C CYS A 36 14.21 -14.25 -3.15
N SER A 37 14.92 -14.66 -4.21
CA SER A 37 14.39 -14.75 -5.59
C SER A 37 13.89 -16.16 -5.95
N GLY A 38 14.04 -17.13 -5.04
CA GLY A 38 13.49 -18.47 -5.20
C GLY A 38 11.96 -18.46 -5.28
N VAL A 39 11.40 -19.53 -5.84
CA VAL A 39 9.95 -19.76 -5.92
C VAL A 39 9.34 -19.68 -4.52
N ALA A 40 8.12 -19.15 -4.42
CA ALA A 40 7.39 -19.11 -3.17
C ALA A 40 7.37 -20.50 -2.52
N PRO A 41 7.65 -20.60 -1.20
CA PRO A 41 7.65 -21.88 -0.51
C PRO A 41 6.26 -22.51 -0.56
N SER A 42 6.19 -23.83 -0.40
CA SER A 42 4.90 -24.51 -0.22
C SER A 42 4.16 -23.92 0.99
N PRO A 43 2.82 -23.82 0.95
CA PRO A 43 2.04 -23.32 2.09
C PRO A 43 2.45 -23.98 3.40
N GLY A 44 2.64 -23.18 4.45
CA GLY A 44 3.09 -23.65 5.76
C GLY A 44 4.62 -23.72 5.95
N LYS A 45 5.43 -23.50 4.91
CA LYS A 45 6.91 -23.38 5.03
C LYS A 45 7.43 -21.93 5.00
N GLU A 46 6.54 -20.95 4.96
CA GLU A 46 6.90 -19.53 4.87
C GLU A 46 7.65 -19.06 6.11
N TRP A 47 7.29 -19.55 7.29
CA TRP A 47 8.01 -19.24 8.53
C TRP A 47 9.45 -19.75 8.51
N ASP A 48 9.67 -20.99 8.06
CA ASP A 48 11.02 -21.56 7.95
C ASP A 48 11.86 -20.79 6.92
N GLU A 49 11.26 -20.36 5.80
CA GLU A 49 11.92 -19.49 4.83
C GLU A 49 12.30 -18.15 5.46
N TYR A 50 11.37 -17.52 6.19
CA TYR A 50 11.62 -16.27 6.90
C TYR A 50 12.79 -16.37 7.87
N VAL A 51 12.83 -17.40 8.72
CA VAL A 51 13.93 -17.62 9.68
C VAL A 51 15.28 -17.81 8.95
N GLN A 52 15.28 -18.52 7.81
CA GLN A 52 16.49 -18.69 7.00
C GLN A 52 16.97 -17.38 6.38
N ILE A 53 16.06 -16.57 5.82
CA ILE A 53 16.39 -15.24 5.27
C ILE A 53 16.90 -14.33 6.39
N ARG A 54 16.21 -14.30 7.55
CA ARG A 54 16.62 -13.52 8.72
C ARG A 54 18.02 -13.90 9.19
N THR A 55 18.32 -15.20 9.27
CA THR A 55 19.66 -15.70 9.62
C THR A 55 20.75 -15.17 8.68
N LEU A 56 20.50 -15.18 7.36
CA LEU A 56 21.44 -14.64 6.38
C LEU A 56 21.60 -13.12 6.50
N VAL A 57 20.49 -12.40 6.66
CA VAL A 57 20.50 -10.95 6.86
C VAL A 57 21.30 -10.59 8.12
N GLU A 58 21.05 -11.25 9.26
CA GLU A 58 21.78 -10.98 10.50
C GLU A 58 23.27 -11.33 10.39
N LYS A 59 23.62 -12.38 9.63
CA LYS A 59 25.02 -12.70 9.30
C LYS A 59 25.69 -11.59 8.49
N ILE A 60 24.98 -10.98 7.55
CA ILE A 60 25.46 -9.83 6.76
C ILE A 60 25.59 -8.60 7.67
N ARG A 61 24.56 -8.27 8.45
CA ARG A 61 24.53 -7.09 9.34
C ARG A 61 25.66 -7.11 10.38
N LYS A 62 25.92 -8.27 11.00
CA LYS A 62 27.06 -8.44 11.95
C LYS A 62 28.44 -8.19 11.33
N LYS A 63 28.54 -8.22 10.00
CA LYS A 63 29.76 -7.95 9.22
C LYS A 63 29.82 -6.52 8.68
N GLN A 64 28.80 -5.71 8.92
CA GLN A 64 28.68 -4.30 8.52
C GLN A 64 28.77 -3.38 9.75
N LYS A 65 28.88 -2.07 9.51
CA LYS A 65 29.04 -1.05 10.56
C LYS A 65 27.71 -0.40 11.00
N GLY A 66 26.56 -0.99 10.66
CA GLY A 66 25.25 -0.37 10.84
C GLY A 66 24.97 0.70 9.79
N VAL A 67 24.20 1.75 10.16
CA VAL A 67 23.93 2.89 9.28
C VAL A 67 25.23 3.63 8.94
N SER A 68 25.46 3.90 7.65
CA SER A 68 26.71 4.40 7.12
C SER A 68 27.00 5.85 7.50
N VAL A 69 25.96 6.69 7.55
CA VAL A 69 26.06 8.12 7.87
C VAL A 69 25.33 8.39 9.18
N GLY A 70 26.08 8.75 10.22
CA GLY A 70 25.56 9.28 11.48
C GLY A 70 25.69 10.79 11.52
N PHE A 71 24.81 11.44 12.28
CA PHE A 71 24.89 12.86 12.58
C PHE A 71 25.25 13.05 14.05
N GLU A 72 25.97 14.12 14.38
CA GLU A 72 26.37 14.42 15.77
C GLU A 72 25.20 15.00 16.57
N GLY A 73 25.10 14.74 17.86
CA GLY A 73 23.99 15.27 18.67
C GLY A 73 22.68 14.52 18.51
N SER A 74 21.61 15.09 19.07
CA SER A 74 20.28 14.49 19.12
C SER A 74 19.39 14.98 17.99
N ARG A 75 18.32 14.24 17.69
CA ARG A 75 17.32 14.63 16.69
C ARG A 75 16.73 16.03 16.97
N ALA A 76 16.56 16.39 18.24
CA ALA A 76 15.99 17.67 18.65
C ALA A 76 16.87 18.87 18.28
N ASP A 77 18.20 18.67 18.26
CA ASP A 77 19.17 19.73 17.97
C ASP A 77 19.04 20.25 16.52
N TYR A 78 18.40 19.47 15.65
CA TYR A 78 18.24 19.78 14.22
C TYR A 78 16.90 20.43 13.86
N PHE A 79 15.91 20.47 14.76
CA PHE A 79 14.63 21.11 14.46
C PHE A 79 14.72 22.62 14.18
N PRO A 80 15.58 23.42 14.86
CA PRO A 80 15.76 24.82 14.49
C PRO A 80 16.30 25.02 13.07
N GLU A 81 17.20 24.14 12.62
CA GLU A 81 17.74 24.12 11.25
C GLU A 81 16.60 23.83 10.24
N LEU A 82 15.75 22.84 10.53
CA LEU A 82 14.57 22.53 9.71
C LEU A 82 13.60 23.72 9.61
N MET A 83 13.24 24.35 10.74
CA MET A 83 12.30 25.48 10.74
C MET A 83 12.86 26.69 9.99
N THR A 84 14.15 26.96 10.12
CA THR A 84 14.84 28.04 9.38
C THR A 84 14.81 27.78 7.88
N TRP A 85 15.19 26.56 7.46
CA TRP A 85 15.15 26.16 6.06
C TRP A 85 13.73 26.16 5.47
N ALA A 86 12.74 25.74 6.25
CA ALA A 86 11.33 25.78 5.85
C ALA A 86 10.85 27.23 5.61
N ALA A 87 11.20 28.16 6.50
CA ALA A 87 10.88 29.58 6.35
C ALA A 87 11.56 30.20 5.12
N GLU A 88 12.84 29.92 4.89
CA GLU A 88 13.57 30.34 3.68
C GLU A 88 12.95 29.78 2.39
N CYS A 89 12.36 28.58 2.49
CA CYS A 89 11.64 27.96 1.39
C CYS A 89 10.21 28.49 1.21
N GLY A 90 9.68 29.29 2.14
CA GLY A 90 8.32 29.86 2.06
C GLY A 90 7.22 28.93 2.58
N ALA A 91 7.57 27.91 3.37
CA ALA A 91 6.59 27.15 4.15
C ALA A 91 6.09 27.97 5.35
N SER A 92 4.86 27.69 5.78
CA SER A 92 4.34 28.17 7.07
C SER A 92 5.21 27.67 8.21
N CYS A 93 5.62 28.58 9.11
CA CYS A 93 6.46 28.27 10.26
C CYS A 93 5.95 28.90 11.56
N GLU A 94 4.71 29.40 11.57
CA GLU A 94 4.09 30.11 12.70
C GLU A 94 2.87 29.35 13.22
N GLY A 95 2.55 29.54 14.51
CA GLY A 95 1.39 28.93 15.15
C GLY A 95 1.59 27.49 15.64
N PHE A 96 2.76 26.89 15.41
CA PHE A 96 3.13 25.58 15.94
C PHE A 96 4.62 25.48 16.22
N GLU A 97 5.00 24.47 17.00
CA GLU A 97 6.38 24.08 17.28
C GLU A 97 6.52 22.55 17.27
N ILE A 98 7.75 22.04 17.09
CA ILE A 98 8.01 20.60 17.16
C ILE A 98 8.24 20.20 18.62
N ALA A 99 7.47 19.23 19.11
CA ALA A 99 7.53 18.77 20.50
C ALA A 99 7.53 17.23 20.58
N SER A 100 7.96 16.69 21.72
CA SER A 100 7.92 15.25 22.02
C SER A 100 6.66 14.90 22.82
N PHE A 101 5.99 13.81 22.44
CA PHE A 101 4.71 13.33 22.97
C PHE A 101 4.78 11.89 23.49
N GLY A 102 5.88 11.53 24.12
CA GLY A 102 6.05 10.20 24.73
C GLY A 102 6.03 9.10 23.68
N ASP A 103 5.04 8.20 23.75
CA ASP A 103 4.95 7.00 22.91
C ASP A 103 4.71 7.31 21.42
N GLU A 104 4.10 8.45 21.10
CA GLU A 104 3.90 8.90 19.71
C GLU A 104 5.16 9.55 19.10
N GLY A 105 6.22 9.72 19.90
CA GLY A 105 7.45 10.36 19.46
C GLY A 105 7.29 11.87 19.26
N TYR A 106 7.94 12.41 18.21
CA TYR A 106 7.85 13.84 17.91
C TYR A 106 6.63 14.16 17.07
N GLY A 107 5.96 15.26 17.40
CA GLY A 107 4.80 15.79 16.70
C GLY A 107 4.82 17.31 16.60
N LEU A 108 3.75 17.90 16.04
CA LEU A 108 3.53 19.35 16.08
C LEU A 108 2.65 19.73 17.28
N ARG A 109 3.02 20.77 18.01
CA ARG A 109 2.24 21.37 19.10
C ARG A 109 1.78 22.76 18.70
N ALA A 110 0.52 23.10 18.93
CA ALA A 110 0.01 24.44 18.65
C ALA A 110 0.60 25.46 19.65
N THR A 111 1.00 26.64 19.16
CA THR A 111 1.50 27.77 19.99
C THR A 111 0.48 28.91 20.11
N ARG A 112 -0.72 28.68 19.56
CA ARG A 112 -1.91 29.52 19.67
C ARG A 112 -3.14 28.63 19.45
N ASP A 113 -4.32 29.18 19.68
CA ASP A 113 -5.56 28.54 19.23
C ASP A 113 -5.60 28.47 17.69
N ILE A 114 -5.92 27.29 17.16
CA ILE A 114 -6.13 27.02 15.73
C ILE A 114 -7.55 26.48 15.56
N LYS A 115 -8.32 27.09 14.67
CA LYS A 115 -9.72 26.68 14.44
C LYS A 115 -9.83 25.57 13.41
N ALA A 116 -10.84 24.70 13.57
CA ALA A 116 -11.19 23.74 12.53
C ALA A 116 -11.33 24.44 11.17
N GLU A 117 -10.85 23.78 10.12
CA GLU A 117 -10.81 24.29 8.74
C GLU A 117 -9.85 25.49 8.50
N GLU A 118 -9.14 25.97 9.51
CA GLU A 118 -8.11 26.98 9.33
C GLU A 118 -6.91 26.41 8.56
N LEU A 119 -6.53 27.05 7.45
CA LEU A 119 -5.26 26.78 6.75
C LEU A 119 -4.09 27.26 7.60
N PHE A 120 -3.50 26.33 8.36
CA PHE A 120 -2.41 26.64 9.29
C PHE A 120 -1.04 26.20 8.78
N LEU A 121 -1.00 25.27 7.81
CA LEU A 121 0.25 24.66 7.35
C LEU A 121 0.26 24.48 5.83
N TRP A 122 1.30 24.98 5.15
CA TRP A 122 1.55 24.76 3.73
C TRP A 122 3.03 24.54 3.43
N ILE A 123 3.34 23.61 2.52
CA ILE A 123 4.69 23.18 2.15
C ILE A 123 4.90 23.30 0.64
N PRO A 124 5.73 24.25 0.16
CA PRO A 124 6.03 24.42 -1.26
C PRO A 124 6.71 23.19 -1.88
N ARG A 125 6.43 22.88 -3.16
CA ARG A 125 6.97 21.71 -3.87
C ARG A 125 8.49 21.58 -3.77
N LYS A 126 9.23 22.68 -3.84
CA LYS A 126 10.71 22.67 -3.81
C LYS A 126 11.32 22.06 -2.54
N MET A 127 10.56 21.96 -1.45
CA MET A 127 11.00 21.28 -0.23
C MET A 127 10.84 19.77 -0.31
N LEU A 128 9.95 19.26 -1.15
CA LEU A 128 9.63 17.83 -1.20
C LEU A 128 10.78 17.04 -1.84
N MET A 129 10.93 15.80 -1.40
CA MET A 129 11.74 14.80 -2.11
C MET A 129 10.78 13.94 -2.93
N THR A 130 10.90 13.97 -4.25
CA THR A 130 9.97 13.29 -5.17
C THR A 130 10.72 12.29 -6.07
N VAL A 131 9.96 11.48 -6.82
CA VAL A 131 10.55 10.65 -7.88
C VAL A 131 11.17 11.53 -8.98
N GLU A 132 10.64 12.72 -9.21
CA GLU A 132 11.17 13.73 -10.14
C GLU A 132 12.52 14.28 -9.67
N SER A 133 12.63 14.70 -8.39
CA SER A 133 13.91 15.18 -7.84
C SER A 133 14.96 14.07 -7.84
N ALA A 134 14.55 12.82 -7.61
CA ALA A 134 15.42 11.65 -7.72
C ALA A 134 16.00 11.48 -9.14
N LYS A 135 15.17 11.65 -10.18
CA LYS A 135 15.60 11.57 -11.60
C LYS A 135 16.61 12.65 -11.97
N THR A 136 16.52 13.83 -11.38
CA THR A 136 17.44 14.96 -11.65
C THR A 136 18.67 14.97 -10.72
N SER A 137 18.69 14.12 -9.70
CA SER A 137 19.80 13.98 -8.75
C SER A 137 20.97 13.15 -9.30
N VAL A 138 21.98 12.91 -8.45
CA VAL A 138 23.08 11.96 -8.72
C VAL A 138 22.59 10.54 -9.02
N LEU A 139 21.38 10.16 -8.59
CA LEU A 139 20.75 8.87 -8.87
C LEU A 139 20.22 8.75 -10.31
N GLY A 140 19.98 9.88 -11.00
CA GLY A 140 19.37 9.94 -12.33
C GLY A 140 19.99 9.02 -13.39
N PRO A 141 21.32 8.98 -13.55
CA PRO A 141 21.97 8.08 -14.51
C PRO A 141 21.72 6.59 -14.24
N LEU A 142 21.57 6.17 -12.99
CA LEU A 142 21.23 4.79 -12.64
C LEU A 142 19.72 4.54 -12.85
N TYR A 143 18.88 5.49 -12.43
CA TYR A 143 17.42 5.44 -12.67
C TYR A 143 17.09 5.22 -14.15
N GLY A 144 17.79 5.91 -15.06
CA GLY A 144 17.56 5.77 -16.51
C GLY A 144 17.86 4.37 -17.08
N GLN A 145 18.55 3.50 -16.34
CA GLN A 145 18.96 2.17 -16.79
C GLN A 145 18.35 1.02 -15.97
N ASP A 146 17.94 1.27 -14.73
CA ASP A 146 17.42 0.26 -13.82
C ASP A 146 15.88 0.15 -13.87
N ARG A 147 15.38 -1.04 -14.24
CA ARG A 147 13.93 -1.28 -14.38
C ARG A 147 13.18 -1.25 -13.06
N ILE A 148 13.82 -1.62 -11.95
CA ILE A 148 13.17 -1.60 -10.63
C ILE A 148 12.95 -0.15 -10.21
N LEU A 149 13.95 0.72 -10.38
CA LEU A 149 13.80 2.15 -10.09
C LEU A 149 12.70 2.81 -10.93
N GLN A 150 12.60 2.45 -12.21
CA GLN A 150 11.56 2.98 -13.11
C GLN A 150 10.15 2.51 -12.75
N ALA A 151 10.00 1.27 -12.30
CA ALA A 151 8.70 0.68 -11.99
C ALA A 151 8.25 0.96 -10.55
N MET A 152 9.17 1.23 -9.62
CA MET A 152 8.91 1.32 -8.19
C MET A 152 9.36 2.67 -7.62
N GLY A 153 8.48 3.67 -7.66
CA GLY A 153 8.76 5.02 -7.16
C GLY A 153 9.16 5.07 -5.68
N ASN A 154 8.60 4.19 -4.86
CA ASN A 154 8.94 4.04 -3.43
C ASN A 154 10.40 3.58 -3.22
N VAL A 155 10.87 2.63 -4.04
CA VAL A 155 12.28 2.18 -4.01
C VAL A 155 13.20 3.30 -4.50
N THR A 156 12.78 4.03 -5.52
CA THR A 156 13.52 5.21 -6.02
C THR A 156 13.64 6.30 -4.95
N LEU A 157 12.57 6.61 -4.22
CA LEU A 157 12.62 7.54 -3.09
C LEU A 157 13.58 7.05 -1.99
N ALA A 158 13.60 5.75 -1.69
CA ALA A 158 14.48 5.21 -0.65
C ALA A 158 15.96 5.38 -1.02
N LEU A 159 16.34 5.08 -2.27
CA LEU A 159 17.72 5.31 -2.72
C LEU A 159 18.04 6.79 -2.88
N HIS A 160 17.09 7.63 -3.31
CA HIS A 160 17.27 9.07 -3.37
C HIS A 160 17.56 9.63 -1.97
N LEU A 161 16.77 9.25 -0.97
CA LEU A 161 16.96 9.62 0.43
C LEU A 161 18.36 9.23 0.94
N LEU A 162 18.85 8.03 0.61
CA LEU A 162 20.20 7.61 1.00
C LEU A 162 21.30 8.40 0.28
N CYS A 163 21.15 8.67 -1.02
CA CYS A 163 22.10 9.47 -1.77
C CYS A 163 22.21 10.88 -1.19
N GLU A 164 21.08 11.52 -0.91
CA GLU A 164 21.04 12.86 -0.31
C GLU A 164 21.55 12.85 1.14
N ARG A 165 21.24 11.81 1.92
CA ARG A 165 21.79 11.63 3.28
C ARG A 165 23.32 11.58 3.29
N ALA A 166 23.90 10.95 2.28
CA ALA A 166 25.35 10.81 2.16
C ALA A 166 26.04 12.00 1.47
N ASN A 167 25.27 13.00 1.03
CA ASN A 167 25.79 14.22 0.42
C ASN A 167 25.79 15.37 1.45
N PRO A 168 26.96 15.83 1.94
CA PRO A 168 27.07 16.94 2.88
C PRO A 168 26.57 18.29 2.36
N GLU A 169 26.38 18.42 1.05
CA GLU A 169 25.88 19.64 0.39
C GLU A 169 24.42 19.51 -0.05
N SER A 170 23.71 18.45 0.37
CA SER A 170 22.32 18.24 -0.04
C SER A 170 21.41 19.34 0.54
N PRO A 171 20.53 19.95 -0.28
CA PRO A 171 19.59 20.97 0.20
C PRO A 171 18.54 20.38 1.15
N TRP A 172 18.34 19.06 1.15
CA TRP A 172 17.40 18.37 2.05
C TRP A 172 18.04 17.94 3.37
N LEU A 173 19.31 18.25 3.65
CA LEU A 173 19.93 17.90 4.93
C LEU A 173 19.15 18.37 6.16
N PRO A 174 18.58 19.61 6.21
CA PRO A 174 17.77 20.04 7.35
C PRO A 174 16.61 19.09 7.63
N TYR A 175 15.96 18.56 6.59
CA TYR A 175 14.93 17.54 6.72
C TYR A 175 15.51 16.17 7.12
N ILE A 176 16.53 15.68 6.41
CA ILE A 176 17.08 14.33 6.62
C ILE A 176 17.66 14.15 8.03
N LYS A 177 18.28 15.18 8.60
CA LYS A 177 18.80 15.17 9.98
C LYS A 177 17.69 15.07 11.04
N THR A 178 16.49 15.54 10.71
CA THR A 178 15.31 15.48 11.59
C THR A 178 14.46 14.23 11.42
N LEU A 179 14.84 13.28 10.54
CA LEU A 179 14.16 11.99 10.44
C LEU A 179 14.48 11.09 11.65
N PRO A 180 13.57 10.17 12.03
CA PRO A 180 13.86 9.14 13.03
C PRO A 180 15.09 8.31 12.64
N ALA A 181 15.93 7.96 13.61
CA ALA A 181 17.06 7.03 13.40
C ALA A 181 16.61 5.57 13.31
N HIS A 182 15.49 5.24 13.96
CA HIS A 182 14.87 3.92 14.00
C HIS A 182 13.35 4.07 13.85
N TYR A 183 12.71 2.98 13.44
CA TYR A 183 11.27 2.86 13.24
C TYR A 183 10.79 1.56 13.89
N ASP A 184 9.49 1.46 14.12
CA ASP A 184 8.85 0.28 14.70
C ASP A 184 8.08 -0.54 13.64
N THR A 185 8.53 -0.49 12.38
CA THR A 185 8.02 -1.39 11.34
C THR A 185 8.47 -2.84 11.62
N PRO A 186 7.78 -3.87 11.11
CA PRO A 186 8.15 -5.27 11.33
C PRO A 186 9.56 -5.65 10.86
N LEU A 187 10.22 -4.82 10.05
CA LEU A 187 11.64 -4.97 9.69
C LEU A 187 12.59 -4.81 10.89
N TYR A 188 12.12 -4.20 11.98
CA TYR A 188 12.87 -4.00 13.23
C TYR A 188 12.48 -4.99 14.33
N PHE A 189 11.46 -5.81 14.10
CA PHE A 189 11.02 -6.78 15.09
C PHE A 189 12.04 -7.91 15.24
N GLU A 190 12.16 -8.41 16.45
CA GLU A 190 12.85 -9.65 16.75
C GLU A 190 12.06 -10.88 16.29
N GLU A 191 12.72 -12.02 16.13
CA GLU A 191 12.07 -13.24 15.66
C GLU A 191 10.90 -13.65 16.56
N GLU A 192 11.09 -13.59 17.87
CA GLU A 192 10.06 -13.92 18.87
C GLU A 192 8.89 -12.92 18.86
N GLU A 193 9.14 -11.66 18.48
CA GLU A 193 8.10 -10.62 18.38
C GLU A 193 7.20 -10.90 17.17
N VAL A 194 7.79 -11.23 16.01
CA VAL A 194 7.03 -11.67 14.82
C VAL A 194 6.31 -13.00 15.06
N ARG A 195 6.88 -13.88 15.89
CA ARG A 195 6.27 -15.18 16.22
C ARG A 195 4.87 -15.04 16.82
N HIS A 196 4.58 -13.93 17.52
CA HIS A 196 3.24 -13.65 18.04
C HIS A 196 2.17 -13.49 16.95
N LEU A 197 2.56 -13.17 15.71
CA LEU A 197 1.67 -13.03 14.56
C LEU A 197 1.41 -14.37 13.85
N LEU A 198 2.03 -15.48 14.25
CA LEU A 198 1.75 -16.77 13.60
C LEU A 198 0.26 -17.13 13.69
N ALA A 199 -0.30 -17.60 12.56
CA ALA A 199 -1.72 -17.88 12.36
C ALA A 199 -2.65 -16.65 12.33
N THR A 200 -2.11 -15.44 12.19
CA THR A 200 -2.86 -14.24 11.82
C THR A 200 -2.93 -14.07 10.31
N GLN A 201 -3.74 -13.11 9.83
CA GLN A 201 -3.74 -12.72 8.42
C GLN A 201 -2.54 -11.82 8.09
N ALA A 202 -2.19 -10.90 9.00
CA ALA A 202 -1.11 -9.94 8.82
C ALA A 202 0.29 -10.57 8.65
N VAL A 203 0.51 -11.78 9.19
CA VAL A 203 1.84 -12.42 9.14
C VAL A 203 2.38 -12.58 7.72
N GLN A 204 1.53 -12.90 6.75
CA GLN A 204 1.97 -13.08 5.36
C GLN A 204 2.56 -11.80 4.77
N ASP A 205 1.94 -10.66 5.09
CA ASP A 205 2.39 -9.35 4.65
C ASP A 205 3.72 -8.98 5.35
N VAL A 206 3.90 -9.33 6.63
CA VAL A 206 5.18 -9.18 7.37
C VAL A 206 6.31 -10.02 6.77
N LEU A 207 6.07 -11.32 6.53
CA LEU A 207 7.08 -12.21 5.95
C LEU A 207 7.47 -11.74 4.53
N SER A 208 6.47 -11.32 3.74
CA SER A 208 6.67 -10.79 2.40
C SER A 208 7.47 -9.49 2.41
N GLN A 209 7.17 -8.57 3.34
CA GLN A 209 7.91 -7.32 3.50
C GLN A 209 9.39 -7.60 3.77
N TYR A 210 9.71 -8.48 4.72
CA TYR A 210 11.09 -8.83 5.06
C TYR A 210 11.83 -9.45 3.87
N LYS A 211 11.21 -10.43 3.18
CA LYS A 211 11.77 -11.07 1.98
C LYS A 211 12.00 -10.06 0.84
N ASN A 212 11.05 -9.15 0.62
CA ASN A 212 11.14 -8.13 -0.43
C ASN A 212 12.28 -7.14 -0.15
N THR A 213 12.36 -6.62 1.08
CA THR A 213 13.45 -5.70 1.49
C THR A 213 14.81 -6.37 1.39
N ALA A 214 14.95 -7.62 1.86
CA ALA A 214 16.20 -8.37 1.74
C ALA A 214 16.59 -8.64 0.29
N ARG A 215 15.64 -8.98 -0.59
CA ARG A 215 15.87 -9.16 -2.03
C ARG A 215 16.35 -7.86 -2.68
N GLN A 216 15.64 -6.76 -2.43
CA GLN A 216 15.95 -5.46 -3.01
C GLN A 216 17.32 -4.96 -2.53
N TYR A 217 17.61 -5.07 -1.23
CA TYR A 217 18.94 -4.76 -0.70
C TYR A 217 20.03 -5.54 -1.43
N ALA A 218 19.90 -6.86 -1.52
CA ALA A 218 20.91 -7.70 -2.17
C ALA A 218 21.06 -7.38 -3.66
N TYR A 219 19.95 -7.10 -4.34
CA TYR A 219 19.94 -6.65 -5.73
C TYR A 219 20.70 -5.33 -5.90
N PHE A 220 20.32 -4.28 -5.17
CA PHE A 220 20.95 -2.96 -5.31
C PHE A 220 22.39 -2.96 -4.82
N TYR A 221 22.73 -3.75 -3.81
CA TYR A 221 24.13 -3.93 -3.41
C TYR A 221 24.97 -4.41 -4.61
N LYS A 222 24.49 -5.43 -5.33
CA LYS A 222 25.17 -5.93 -6.54
C LYS A 222 25.22 -4.86 -7.63
N VAL A 223 24.09 -4.20 -7.94
CA VAL A 223 24.02 -3.14 -8.95
C VAL A 223 25.02 -2.01 -8.66
N LEU A 224 25.09 -1.54 -7.42
CA LEU A 224 26.02 -0.48 -6.99
C LEU A 224 27.50 -0.85 -7.21
N HIS A 225 27.83 -2.15 -7.11
CA HIS A 225 29.20 -2.64 -7.29
C HIS A 225 29.54 -2.99 -8.75
N THR A 226 28.55 -3.29 -9.60
CA THR A 226 28.80 -3.77 -10.96
C THR A 226 28.41 -2.79 -12.07
N HIS A 227 27.47 -1.88 -11.82
CA HIS A 227 26.93 -1.00 -12.85
C HIS A 227 27.76 0.28 -13.01
N PRO A 228 28.17 0.66 -14.23
CA PRO A 228 29.06 1.83 -14.44
C PRO A 228 28.41 3.14 -13.96
N ASN A 229 27.10 3.32 -14.16
CA ASN A 229 26.38 4.53 -13.72
C ASN A 229 26.24 4.65 -12.20
N ALA A 230 26.56 3.59 -11.43
CA ALA A 230 26.58 3.65 -9.97
C ALA A 230 27.93 4.11 -9.40
N SER A 231 28.96 4.22 -10.24
CA SER A 231 30.33 4.50 -9.81
C SER A 231 30.53 5.82 -9.06
N LYS A 232 29.66 6.81 -9.32
CA LYS A 232 29.67 8.14 -8.70
C LYS A 232 28.72 8.27 -7.51
N LEU A 233 27.93 7.23 -7.21
CA LEU A 233 26.99 7.28 -6.11
C LEU A 233 27.75 7.16 -4.78
N PRO A 234 27.41 7.97 -3.76
CA PRO A 234 28.02 7.85 -2.45
C PRO A 234 27.74 6.47 -1.81
N LEU A 235 26.68 5.80 -2.25
CA LEU A 235 26.28 4.46 -1.80
C LEU A 235 27.26 3.35 -2.20
N LYS A 236 28.13 3.58 -3.20
CA LYS A 236 29.07 2.55 -3.66
C LYS A 236 30.05 2.15 -2.55
N ASP A 237 30.50 3.12 -1.75
CA ASP A 237 31.48 2.89 -0.71
C ASP A 237 30.83 2.55 0.64
N ALA A 238 29.54 2.89 0.82
CA ALA A 238 28.83 2.72 2.08
C ALA A 238 27.31 2.49 1.85
N PHE A 239 26.94 1.23 1.59
CA PHE A 239 25.54 0.77 1.49
C PHE A 239 25.35 -0.53 2.29
N THR A 240 24.78 -0.40 3.49
CA THR A 240 24.52 -1.53 4.39
C THR A 240 23.05 -1.96 4.36
N PHE A 241 22.75 -3.13 4.93
CA PHE A 241 21.35 -3.53 5.10
C PHE A 241 20.61 -2.56 6.02
N ASP A 242 21.28 -2.01 7.03
CA ASP A 242 20.69 -1.04 7.95
C ASP A 242 20.38 0.30 7.27
N ASP A 243 21.21 0.74 6.32
CA ASP A 243 20.89 1.90 5.46
C ASP A 243 19.62 1.64 4.66
N TYR A 244 19.55 0.50 3.96
CA TYR A 244 18.41 0.20 3.11
C TYR A 244 17.12 0.00 3.92
N ARG A 245 17.21 -0.73 5.04
CA ARG A 245 16.09 -0.92 5.97
C ARG A 245 15.59 0.41 6.53
N TRP A 246 16.48 1.30 6.93
CA TRP A 246 16.13 2.65 7.38
C TRP A 246 15.41 3.40 6.27
N ALA A 247 15.98 3.46 5.07
CA ALA A 247 15.42 4.25 3.97
C ALA A 247 14.04 3.78 3.52
N VAL A 248 13.82 2.47 3.38
CA VAL A 248 12.49 1.95 3.01
C VAL A 248 11.48 2.17 4.13
N SER A 249 11.92 2.15 5.40
CA SER A 249 11.06 2.44 6.55
C SER A 249 10.69 3.92 6.60
N SER A 250 11.64 4.83 6.35
CA SER A 250 11.39 6.27 6.21
C SER A 250 10.36 6.54 5.11
N VAL A 251 10.51 5.88 3.96
CA VAL A 251 9.58 6.04 2.84
C VAL A 251 8.22 5.46 3.15
N MET A 252 8.09 4.21 3.59
CA MET A 252 6.77 3.59 3.78
C MET A 252 5.95 4.29 4.87
N THR A 253 6.60 4.82 5.90
CA THR A 253 5.95 5.50 7.02
C THR A 253 5.56 6.95 6.72
N ARG A 254 6.12 7.58 5.67
CA ARG A 254 5.98 9.04 5.42
C ARG A 254 5.72 9.45 3.97
N GLN A 255 5.69 8.51 3.02
CA GLN A 255 5.44 8.84 1.61
C GLN A 255 3.98 9.20 1.35
N ASN A 256 3.77 10.10 0.40
CA ASN A 256 2.46 10.59 -0.03
C ASN A 256 2.38 10.56 -1.56
N GLN A 257 1.16 10.43 -2.08
CA GLN A 257 0.90 10.65 -3.50
C GLN A 257 0.47 12.11 -3.70
N ILE A 258 1.14 12.79 -4.64
CA ILE A 258 0.82 14.15 -5.04
C ILE A 258 0.74 14.23 -6.57
N PRO A 259 0.02 15.20 -7.15
CA PRO A 259 0.08 15.42 -8.58
C PRO A 259 1.49 15.84 -9.02
N THR A 260 1.84 15.53 -10.27
CA THR A 260 3.00 16.11 -10.96
C THR A 260 2.78 17.61 -11.20
N GLU A 261 3.84 18.36 -11.50
CA GLU A 261 3.77 19.82 -11.73
C GLU A 261 2.76 20.22 -12.82
N ASP A 262 2.57 19.37 -13.83
CA ASP A 262 1.62 19.55 -14.92
C ASP A 262 0.19 19.03 -14.59
N GLY A 263 -0.03 18.49 -13.39
CA GLY A 263 -1.31 17.91 -12.96
C GLY A 263 -1.73 16.63 -13.69
N SER A 264 -0.92 16.11 -14.63
CA SER A 264 -1.34 15.03 -15.54
C SER A 264 -1.24 13.62 -14.92
N ARG A 265 -0.38 13.47 -13.91
CA ARG A 265 -0.05 12.19 -13.28
C ARG A 265 0.11 12.36 -11.77
N VAL A 266 0.26 11.24 -11.08
CA VAL A 266 0.63 11.21 -9.67
C VAL A 266 2.08 10.75 -9.51
N THR A 267 2.76 11.29 -8.51
CA THR A 267 4.11 10.92 -8.09
C THR A 267 4.17 10.68 -6.59
N LEU A 268 5.18 9.95 -6.12
CA LEU A 268 5.42 9.77 -4.70
C LEU A 268 6.35 10.86 -4.17
N ALA A 269 6.06 11.35 -2.98
CA ALA A 269 6.82 12.41 -2.33
C ALA A 269 6.97 12.20 -0.81
N LEU A 270 8.09 12.65 -0.26
CA LEU A 270 8.26 12.96 1.16
C LEU A 270 8.01 14.46 1.35
N ILE A 271 7.21 14.83 2.35
CA ILE A 271 6.74 16.21 2.58
C ILE A 271 7.28 16.69 3.93
N PRO A 272 8.45 17.36 3.96
CA PRO A 272 9.06 17.83 5.20
C PRO A 272 8.12 18.74 6.00
N LEU A 273 8.33 18.77 7.31
CA LEU A 273 7.57 19.52 8.30
C LEU A 273 6.13 19.01 8.49
N TRP A 274 5.33 18.92 7.42
CA TRP A 274 3.97 18.37 7.50
C TRP A 274 3.93 16.92 7.95
N ASP A 275 4.89 16.11 7.52
CA ASP A 275 4.96 14.70 7.91
C ASP A 275 5.31 14.49 9.41
N MET A 276 5.58 15.57 10.16
CA MET A 276 5.70 15.53 11.63
C MET A 276 4.34 15.44 12.33
N CYS A 277 3.22 15.72 11.67
CA CYS A 277 1.91 15.53 12.28
C CYS A 277 1.63 14.05 12.56
N ASN A 278 1.21 13.71 13.78
CA ASN A 278 0.80 12.36 14.16
C ASN A 278 -0.64 12.05 13.75
N HIS A 279 -1.02 10.78 13.84
CA HIS A 279 -2.33 10.28 13.42
C HIS A 279 -3.41 10.42 14.50
N THR A 280 -4.63 10.80 14.09
CA THR A 280 -5.86 10.57 14.87
C THR A 280 -7.04 10.26 13.93
N ASN A 281 -8.15 9.73 14.44
CA ASN A 281 -9.38 9.50 13.65
C ASN A 281 -9.95 10.82 13.11
N GLY A 282 -10.49 10.80 11.89
CA GLY A 282 -11.06 11.99 11.26
C GLY A 282 -11.26 11.82 9.76
N LEU A 283 -11.18 12.93 9.02
CA LEU A 283 -11.23 12.98 7.56
C LEU A 283 -9.92 13.57 7.03
N ILE A 284 -9.60 13.28 5.77
CA ILE A 284 -8.39 13.84 5.14
C ILE A 284 -8.61 15.35 4.96
N THR A 285 -7.78 16.16 5.62
CA THR A 285 -7.80 17.64 5.54
C THR A 285 -6.54 18.22 4.91
N THR A 286 -5.75 17.39 4.23
CA THR A 286 -4.58 17.79 3.47
C THR A 286 -4.84 17.59 1.99
N GLY A 287 -4.61 18.64 1.20
CA GLY A 287 -4.71 18.65 -0.25
C GLY A 287 -3.44 19.16 -0.91
N TYR A 288 -3.40 19.06 -2.24
CA TYR A 288 -2.36 19.67 -3.05
C TYR A 288 -2.95 20.82 -3.85
N ASN A 289 -2.44 22.03 -3.66
CA ASN A 289 -2.81 23.20 -4.44
C ASN A 289 -1.88 23.31 -5.65
N LEU A 290 -2.41 23.03 -6.84
CA LEU A 290 -1.67 23.11 -8.11
C LEU A 290 -1.39 24.55 -8.55
N GLU A 291 -2.23 25.51 -8.16
CA GLU A 291 -2.06 26.92 -8.56
C GLU A 291 -0.86 27.55 -7.83
N ASP A 292 -0.74 27.28 -6.53
CA ASP A 292 0.36 27.76 -5.68
C ASP A 292 1.54 26.76 -5.58
N ASP A 293 1.46 25.63 -6.27
CA ASP A 293 2.43 24.52 -6.29
C ASP A 293 2.92 24.09 -4.89
N ARG A 294 1.98 23.80 -3.99
CA ARG A 294 2.24 23.47 -2.59
C ARG A 294 1.24 22.49 -1.98
N CYS A 295 1.68 21.75 -0.98
CA CYS A 295 0.78 21.01 -0.09
C CYS A 295 0.11 21.99 0.88
N GLU A 296 -1.18 21.81 1.14
CA GLU A 296 -1.95 22.63 2.08
C GLU A 296 -2.70 21.73 3.07
N CYS A 297 -2.64 22.07 4.35
CA CYS A 297 -3.32 21.36 5.42
C CYS A 297 -4.18 22.32 6.23
N VAL A 298 -5.49 22.04 6.25
CA VAL A 298 -6.42 22.71 7.16
C VAL A 298 -6.56 21.90 8.45
N ALA A 299 -6.83 22.58 9.56
CA ALA A 299 -6.95 21.91 10.84
C ALA A 299 -8.16 20.96 10.86
N LEU A 300 -7.92 19.70 11.25
CA LEU A 300 -8.94 18.66 11.35
C LEU A 300 -10.05 18.98 12.37
N ARG A 301 -9.68 19.70 13.42
CA ARG A 301 -10.55 20.14 14.51
C ARG A 301 -9.96 21.38 15.17
N ASP A 302 -10.68 21.96 16.11
CA ASP A 302 -10.12 22.98 17.00
C ASP A 302 -8.94 22.39 17.80
N TYR A 303 -7.82 23.12 17.80
CA TYR A 303 -6.65 22.85 18.63
C TYR A 303 -6.40 24.07 19.54
N LYS A 304 -6.31 23.83 20.85
CA LYS A 304 -5.91 24.86 21.81
C LYS A 304 -4.40 25.04 21.84
N GLU A 305 -3.96 26.22 22.27
CA GLU A 305 -2.54 26.42 22.59
C GLU A 305 -2.02 25.28 23.48
N SER A 306 -0.82 24.79 23.18
CA SER A 306 -0.16 23.63 23.78
C SER A 306 -0.74 22.24 23.45
N GLU A 307 -1.82 22.14 22.67
CA GLU A 307 -2.31 20.83 22.20
C GLU A 307 -1.47 20.28 21.03
N GLN A 308 -1.39 18.95 20.95
CA GLN A 308 -0.82 18.27 19.79
C GLN A 308 -1.75 18.44 18.58
N ILE A 309 -1.17 18.85 17.46
CA ILE A 309 -1.84 18.96 16.17
C ILE A 309 -1.76 17.60 15.49
N TYR A 310 -2.91 17.03 15.18
CA TYR A 310 -3.04 15.75 14.50
C TYR A 310 -3.62 15.91 13.09
N ILE A 311 -3.37 14.89 12.27
CA ILE A 311 -4.04 14.72 10.98
C ILE A 311 -4.61 13.29 10.87
N PHE A 312 -5.57 13.11 9.97
CA PHE A 312 -6.05 11.77 9.62
C PHE A 312 -5.22 11.24 8.44
N TYR A 313 -4.51 10.13 8.67
CA TYR A 313 -3.59 9.54 7.69
C TYR A 313 -4.31 8.82 6.53
N GLY A 314 -5.61 8.64 6.64
CA GLY A 314 -6.43 7.86 5.72
C GLY A 314 -7.03 6.62 6.37
N THR A 315 -7.94 5.97 5.64
CA THR A 315 -8.77 4.85 6.10
C THR A 315 -8.02 3.51 6.13
N ARG A 316 -6.86 3.48 6.79
CA ARG A 316 -5.99 2.30 6.89
C ARG A 316 -6.42 1.37 8.03
N SER A 317 -6.23 0.07 7.84
CA SER A 317 -6.43 -0.92 8.90
C SER A 317 -5.27 -0.92 9.89
N ASN A 318 -5.44 -1.53 11.06
CA ASN A 318 -4.33 -1.67 12.01
C ASN A 318 -3.22 -2.59 11.46
N ALA A 319 -3.55 -3.57 10.60
CA ALA A 319 -2.53 -4.34 9.90
C ALA A 319 -1.67 -3.43 9.00
N GLU A 320 -2.29 -2.51 8.26
CA GLU A 320 -1.59 -1.54 7.42
C GLU A 320 -0.79 -0.53 8.25
N PHE A 321 -1.34 -0.01 9.36
CA PHE A 321 -0.62 0.89 10.26
C PHE A 321 0.60 0.23 10.89
N VAL A 322 0.49 -1.01 11.37
CA VAL A 322 1.64 -1.71 11.96
C VAL A 322 2.70 -1.98 10.89
N ILE A 323 2.30 -2.53 9.74
CA ILE A 323 3.26 -2.99 8.73
C ILE A 323 3.90 -1.82 7.97
N HIS A 324 3.14 -0.77 7.65
CA HIS A 324 3.60 0.32 6.78
C HIS A 324 3.79 1.64 7.51
N SER A 325 3.22 1.84 8.70
CA SER A 325 3.41 3.06 9.49
C SER A 325 4.15 2.84 10.82
N GLY A 326 4.37 1.58 11.23
CA GLY A 326 5.12 1.23 12.42
C GLY A 326 4.39 1.47 13.74
N PHE A 327 3.06 1.58 13.75
CA PHE A 327 2.31 1.74 14.99
C PHE A 327 0.97 1.02 14.95
N PHE A 328 0.44 0.71 16.13
CA PHE A 328 -0.94 0.24 16.29
C PHE A 328 -1.78 1.41 16.79
N PHE A 329 -2.92 1.67 16.15
CA PHE A 329 -3.82 2.75 16.57
C PHE A 329 -5.00 2.18 17.36
N GLU A 330 -5.09 2.60 18.62
CA GLU A 330 -6.23 2.26 19.47
C GLU A 330 -7.51 2.88 18.88
N ASP A 331 -8.63 2.18 19.01
CA ASP A 331 -9.95 2.63 18.55
C ASP A 331 -9.99 3.07 17.07
N ASN A 332 -9.23 2.41 16.21
CA ASN A 332 -9.26 2.64 14.77
C ASN A 332 -10.66 2.34 14.19
N ALA A 333 -11.37 3.39 13.75
CA ALA A 333 -12.72 3.29 13.21
C ALA A 333 -12.79 2.61 11.84
N HIS A 334 -11.65 2.42 11.16
CA HIS A 334 -11.54 1.85 9.82
C HIS A 334 -10.85 0.49 9.80
N ASP A 335 -10.69 -0.14 10.97
CA ASP A 335 -10.03 -1.44 11.08
C ASP A 335 -10.85 -2.55 10.42
N ARG A 336 -10.15 -3.51 9.83
CA ARG A 336 -10.76 -4.54 8.99
C ARG A 336 -9.85 -5.75 8.81
N VAL A 337 -10.47 -6.91 8.62
CA VAL A 337 -9.80 -8.17 8.25
C VAL A 337 -10.23 -8.63 6.87
N LYS A 338 -9.37 -9.40 6.20
CA LYS A 338 -9.62 -9.94 4.86
C LYS A 338 -10.49 -11.21 4.96
N ILE A 339 -11.42 -11.39 4.03
CA ILE A 339 -12.19 -12.63 3.85
C ILE A 339 -12.23 -13.00 2.37
N LYS A 340 -11.59 -14.13 2.03
CA LYS A 340 -11.57 -14.63 0.64
C LYS A 340 -12.80 -15.49 0.38
N LEU A 341 -13.61 -15.09 -0.59
CA LEU A 341 -14.83 -15.79 -1.00
C LEU A 341 -14.88 -15.94 -2.52
N GLY A 342 -15.54 -16.99 -2.99
CA GLY A 342 -15.72 -17.24 -4.41
C GLY A 342 -16.78 -18.29 -4.68
N VAL A 343 -17.44 -18.18 -5.82
CA VAL A 343 -18.38 -19.18 -6.34
C VAL A 343 -17.57 -20.36 -6.88
N SER A 344 -17.87 -21.58 -6.42
CA SER A 344 -17.13 -22.77 -6.88
C SER A 344 -17.47 -23.09 -8.33
N LYS A 345 -16.47 -23.39 -9.16
CA LYS A 345 -16.69 -23.87 -10.55
C LYS A 345 -17.43 -25.21 -10.61
N SER A 346 -17.44 -25.98 -9.53
CA SER A 346 -18.23 -27.22 -9.42
C SER A 346 -19.69 -26.99 -9.06
N GLU A 347 -20.09 -25.75 -8.77
CA GLU A 347 -21.47 -25.42 -8.44
C GLU A 347 -22.35 -25.48 -9.69
N ARG A 348 -23.48 -26.20 -9.61
CA ARG A 348 -24.45 -26.34 -10.72
C ARG A 348 -24.90 -24.98 -11.27
N LEU A 349 -25.07 -23.99 -10.41
CA LEU A 349 -25.52 -22.64 -10.74
C LEU A 349 -24.37 -21.66 -11.01
N TYR A 350 -23.13 -22.13 -11.15
CA TYR A 350 -21.95 -21.28 -11.32
C TYR A 350 -22.12 -20.24 -12.45
N ALA A 351 -22.56 -20.68 -13.64
CA ALA A 351 -22.68 -19.81 -14.80
C ALA A 351 -23.66 -18.65 -14.56
N MET A 352 -24.82 -18.95 -13.95
CA MET A 352 -25.84 -17.94 -13.64
C MET A 352 -25.35 -16.97 -12.56
N LYS A 353 -24.74 -17.47 -11.47
CA LYS A 353 -24.17 -16.62 -10.42
C LYS A 353 -23.06 -15.73 -10.95
N ALA A 354 -22.15 -16.28 -11.76
CA ALA A 354 -21.05 -15.53 -12.36
C ALA A 354 -21.55 -14.42 -13.28
N GLU A 355 -22.61 -14.66 -14.05
CA GLU A 355 -23.23 -13.66 -14.92
C GLU A 355 -23.90 -12.54 -14.12
N VAL A 356 -24.69 -12.86 -13.08
CA VAL A 356 -25.29 -11.83 -12.22
C VAL A 356 -24.21 -10.99 -11.52
N LEU A 357 -23.15 -11.62 -11.02
CA LEU A 357 -22.01 -10.92 -10.43
C LEU A 357 -21.30 -10.03 -11.47
N ALA A 358 -21.10 -10.51 -12.70
CA ALA A 358 -20.47 -9.73 -13.77
C ALA A 358 -21.28 -8.49 -14.12
N ARG A 359 -22.62 -8.60 -14.23
CA ARG A 359 -23.51 -7.46 -14.45
C ARG A 359 -23.51 -6.47 -13.28
N ALA A 360 -23.29 -6.95 -12.06
CA ALA A 360 -23.10 -6.11 -10.87
C ALA A 360 -21.68 -5.53 -10.74
N GLY A 361 -20.75 -5.83 -11.66
CA GLY A 361 -19.36 -5.40 -11.58
C GLY A 361 -18.55 -6.09 -10.47
N ILE A 362 -18.99 -7.25 -9.99
CA ILE A 362 -18.37 -8.00 -8.90
C ILE A 362 -17.65 -9.24 -9.45
N PRO A 363 -16.38 -9.50 -9.08
CA PRO A 363 -15.69 -10.72 -9.47
C PRO A 363 -16.31 -11.98 -8.83
N ALA A 364 -16.37 -13.08 -9.58
CA ALA A 364 -16.85 -14.38 -9.07
C ALA A 364 -15.99 -14.99 -7.95
N SER A 365 -14.78 -14.45 -7.73
CA SER A 365 -13.88 -14.79 -6.63
C SER A 365 -13.03 -13.58 -6.29
N SER A 366 -13.05 -13.14 -5.03
CA SER A 366 -12.34 -11.95 -4.57
C SER A 366 -11.94 -12.06 -3.09
N VAL A 367 -11.10 -11.12 -2.64
CA VAL A 367 -10.80 -10.89 -1.24
C VAL A 367 -11.60 -9.67 -0.80
N PHE A 368 -12.60 -9.89 0.04
CA PHE A 368 -13.42 -8.84 0.63
C PHE A 368 -12.88 -8.46 2.02
N ALA A 369 -13.52 -7.49 2.67
CA ALA A 369 -13.21 -7.05 4.01
C ALA A 369 -14.39 -7.26 4.98
N LEU A 370 -14.08 -7.62 6.22
CA LEU A 370 -14.98 -7.50 7.36
C LEU A 370 -14.50 -6.31 8.20
N HIS A 371 -15.40 -5.38 8.48
CA HIS A 371 -15.10 -4.13 9.16
C HIS A 371 -15.41 -4.23 10.65
N CYS A 372 -14.71 -3.41 11.45
CA CYS A 372 -15.00 -3.26 12.88
C CYS A 372 -16.31 -2.51 13.17
N SER A 373 -16.84 -1.77 12.19
CA SER A 373 -18.10 -1.02 12.25
C SER A 373 -19.33 -1.91 12.06
N GLU A 374 -20.51 -1.37 12.38
CA GLU A 374 -21.81 -1.95 12.03
C GLU A 374 -22.43 -1.18 10.84
N PRO A 375 -22.84 -1.86 9.75
CA PRO A 375 -22.71 -3.30 9.49
C PRO A 375 -21.25 -3.72 9.23
N PRO A 376 -20.90 -5.01 9.48
CA PRO A 376 -19.53 -5.51 9.33
C PRO A 376 -19.13 -5.79 7.87
N ILE A 377 -20.04 -5.62 6.91
CA ILE A 377 -19.83 -5.92 5.48
C ILE A 377 -20.17 -4.72 4.62
N SER A 378 -19.43 -4.52 3.53
CA SER A 378 -19.72 -3.50 2.53
C SER A 378 -20.91 -3.89 1.64
N ALA A 379 -21.47 -2.91 0.91
CA ALA A 379 -22.49 -3.14 -0.11
C ALA A 379 -22.06 -4.18 -1.16
N GLN A 380 -20.78 -4.14 -1.58
CA GLN A 380 -20.23 -5.12 -2.52
C GLN A 380 -20.21 -6.54 -1.95
N LEU A 381 -19.82 -6.71 -0.68
CA LEU A 381 -19.81 -8.02 -0.04
C LEU A 381 -21.25 -8.52 0.22
N LEU A 382 -22.17 -7.64 0.59
CA LEU A 382 -23.59 -7.99 0.72
C LEU A 382 -24.17 -8.50 -0.61
N ALA A 383 -23.95 -7.76 -1.70
CA ALA A 383 -24.36 -8.17 -3.04
C ALA A 383 -23.77 -9.53 -3.44
N PHE A 384 -22.47 -9.74 -3.20
CA PHE A 384 -21.82 -11.02 -3.45
C PHE A 384 -22.47 -12.16 -2.65
N LEU A 385 -22.70 -11.96 -1.35
CA LEU A 385 -23.29 -12.97 -0.46
C LEU A 385 -24.73 -13.31 -0.84
N ARG A 386 -25.54 -12.31 -1.25
CA ARG A 386 -26.89 -12.53 -1.77
C ARG A 386 -26.86 -13.45 -2.98
N VAL A 387 -26.07 -13.12 -4.01
CA VAL A 387 -25.94 -13.94 -5.22
C VAL A 387 -25.36 -15.32 -4.90
N PHE A 388 -24.40 -15.39 -3.97
CA PHE A 388 -23.82 -16.64 -3.49
C PHE A 388 -24.88 -17.57 -2.87
N CYS A 389 -25.95 -17.03 -2.28
CA CYS A 389 -27.03 -17.80 -1.65
C CYS A 389 -28.30 -17.93 -2.48
N MET A 390 -28.35 -17.34 -3.69
CA MET A 390 -29.54 -17.36 -4.53
C MET A 390 -29.93 -18.77 -5.01
N THR A 391 -31.24 -18.98 -5.13
CA THR A 391 -31.83 -20.12 -5.84
C THR A 391 -31.79 -19.90 -7.36
N GLU A 392 -32.15 -20.94 -8.12
CA GLU A 392 -32.25 -20.82 -9.58
C GLU A 392 -33.37 -19.87 -10.02
N GLU A 393 -34.48 -19.84 -9.28
CA GLU A 393 -35.62 -18.94 -9.55
C GLU A 393 -35.22 -17.48 -9.28
N GLU A 394 -34.59 -17.22 -8.13
CA GLU A 394 -34.05 -15.91 -7.80
C GLU A 394 -33.03 -15.47 -8.85
N LEU A 395 -32.11 -16.33 -9.31
CA LEU A 395 -31.15 -15.95 -10.36
C LEU A 395 -31.81 -15.61 -11.69
N ARG A 396 -32.91 -16.30 -12.08
CA ARG A 396 -33.62 -16.00 -13.34
C ARG A 396 -34.20 -14.60 -13.33
N ASP A 397 -34.75 -14.16 -12.20
CA ASP A 397 -35.30 -12.82 -12.01
C ASP A 397 -34.27 -11.69 -12.19
N TYR A 398 -32.98 -11.98 -11.98
CA TYR A 398 -31.87 -11.03 -12.16
C TYR A 398 -31.21 -11.15 -13.54
N LEU A 399 -31.59 -12.15 -14.34
CA LEU A 399 -31.03 -12.39 -15.67
C LEU A 399 -32.01 -12.07 -16.80
N VAL A 400 -33.31 -12.20 -16.55
CA VAL A 400 -34.38 -12.16 -17.55
C VAL A 400 -35.48 -11.19 -17.11
N GLY A 401 -35.94 -10.35 -18.04
CA GLY A 401 -37.08 -9.43 -17.87
C GLY A 401 -36.68 -7.97 -17.67
N ASP A 402 -37.63 -7.07 -17.92
CA ASP A 402 -37.39 -5.62 -17.97
C ASP A 402 -36.93 -5.02 -16.62
N HIS A 403 -37.24 -5.69 -15.51
CA HIS A 403 -36.88 -5.25 -14.16
C HIS A 403 -35.54 -5.82 -13.66
N ALA A 404 -34.84 -6.63 -14.47
CA ALA A 404 -33.61 -7.30 -14.06
C ALA A 404 -32.50 -6.29 -13.69
N ILE A 405 -32.39 -5.18 -14.42
CA ILE A 405 -31.39 -4.14 -14.17
C ILE A 405 -31.66 -3.43 -12.84
N ASN A 406 -32.91 -3.04 -12.58
CA ASN A 406 -33.32 -2.41 -11.31
C ASN A 406 -33.04 -3.32 -10.11
N LYS A 407 -33.26 -4.63 -10.25
CA LYS A 407 -32.92 -5.60 -9.19
C LYS A 407 -31.41 -5.70 -8.94
N ILE A 408 -30.58 -5.66 -9.99
CA ILE A 408 -29.11 -5.68 -9.83
C ILE A 408 -28.63 -4.46 -9.06
N PHE A 409 -29.21 -3.29 -9.32
CA PHE A 409 -28.86 -2.04 -8.65
C PHE A 409 -29.07 -2.10 -7.11
N THR A 410 -30.10 -2.80 -6.66
CA THR A 410 -30.42 -2.91 -5.22
C THR A 410 -29.69 -4.05 -4.50
N LEU A 411 -28.89 -4.88 -5.19
CA LEU A 411 -28.17 -6.02 -4.59
C LEU A 411 -27.28 -5.62 -3.41
N GLY A 412 -26.68 -4.43 -3.44
CA GLY A 412 -25.82 -3.93 -2.36
C GLY A 412 -26.56 -3.18 -1.25
N ASN A 413 -27.86 -2.94 -1.40
CA ASN A 413 -28.64 -2.15 -0.45
C ASN A 413 -29.30 -3.04 0.61
N ALA A 414 -29.02 -2.77 1.89
CA ALA A 414 -29.54 -3.53 3.02
C ALA A 414 -31.07 -3.40 3.20
N GLU A 415 -31.69 -2.36 2.67
CA GLU A 415 -33.14 -2.10 2.77
C GLU A 415 -33.97 -2.97 1.82
N PHE A 416 -33.36 -3.43 0.72
CA PHE A 416 -34.04 -4.19 -0.34
C PHE A 416 -33.46 -5.62 -0.43
N PRO A 417 -33.92 -6.56 0.41
CA PRO A 417 -33.49 -7.96 0.35
C PRO A 417 -34.03 -8.68 -0.88
N VAL A 418 -33.31 -9.70 -1.35
CA VAL A 418 -33.77 -10.60 -2.42
C VAL A 418 -35.02 -11.36 -1.97
N SER A 419 -34.91 -11.98 -0.79
CA SER A 419 -35.96 -12.70 -0.08
C SER A 419 -35.53 -12.87 1.37
N TRP A 420 -36.48 -13.14 2.28
CA TRP A 420 -36.14 -13.40 3.68
C TRP A 420 -35.28 -14.67 3.80
N GLU A 421 -35.56 -15.71 3.01
CA GLU A 421 -34.78 -16.94 2.96
C GLU A 421 -33.35 -16.72 2.47
N ASN A 422 -33.15 -15.83 1.49
CA ASN A 422 -31.82 -15.48 0.99
C ASN A 422 -30.99 -14.80 2.09
N GLU A 423 -31.57 -13.83 2.79
CA GLU A 423 -30.94 -13.15 3.92
C GLU A 423 -30.60 -14.14 5.05
N ILE A 424 -31.52 -15.04 5.42
CA ILE A 424 -31.26 -16.06 6.43
C ILE A 424 -30.06 -16.93 6.03
N LYS A 425 -30.01 -17.41 4.76
CA LYS A 425 -28.90 -18.24 4.26
C LYS A 425 -27.57 -17.50 4.30
N LEU A 426 -27.54 -16.25 3.83
CA LEU A 426 -26.29 -15.49 3.72
C LEU A 426 -25.72 -15.11 5.09
N TRP A 427 -26.57 -14.73 6.04
CA TRP A 427 -26.13 -14.40 7.40
C TRP A 427 -25.74 -15.66 8.19
N THR A 428 -26.41 -16.79 7.95
CA THR A 428 -25.97 -18.10 8.48
C THR A 428 -24.58 -18.47 7.95
N PHE A 429 -24.34 -18.26 6.65
CA PHE A 429 -23.05 -18.52 6.04
C PHE A 429 -21.96 -17.63 6.64
N LEU A 430 -22.22 -16.32 6.79
CA LEU A 430 -21.25 -15.38 7.35
C LEU A 430 -20.92 -15.69 8.81
N GLU A 431 -21.94 -15.94 9.65
CA GLU A 431 -21.79 -16.37 11.04
C GLU A 431 -20.86 -17.60 11.11
N THR A 432 -21.19 -18.63 10.35
CA THR A 432 -20.43 -19.89 10.32
C THR A 432 -19.00 -19.68 9.82
N ARG A 433 -18.82 -18.84 8.79
CA ARG A 433 -17.50 -18.57 8.21
C ARG A 433 -16.61 -17.77 9.16
N ALA A 434 -17.14 -16.76 9.85
CA ALA A 434 -16.41 -16.00 10.86
C ALA A 434 -15.96 -16.92 12.01
N ALA A 435 -16.86 -17.77 12.52
CA ALA A 435 -16.54 -18.76 13.55
C ALA A 435 -15.47 -19.78 13.11
N LEU A 436 -15.49 -20.20 11.84
CA LEU A 436 -14.46 -21.07 11.25
C LEU A 436 -13.10 -20.38 11.19
N LEU A 437 -13.06 -19.09 10.81
CA LEU A 437 -11.82 -18.31 10.76
C LEU A 437 -11.24 -18.09 12.16
N LEU A 438 -12.08 -17.80 13.17
CA LEU A 438 -11.62 -17.66 14.56
C LEU A 438 -10.89 -18.91 15.06
N LYS A 439 -11.36 -20.11 14.71
CA LYS A 439 -10.72 -21.38 15.10
C LYS A 439 -9.35 -21.62 14.45
N THR A 440 -8.96 -20.82 13.46
CA THR A 440 -7.63 -20.92 12.84
C THR A 440 -6.54 -20.20 13.63
N TYR A 441 -6.91 -19.28 14.53
CA TYR A 441 -5.98 -18.60 15.42
C TYR A 441 -5.53 -19.52 16.55
N LYS A 442 -4.30 -19.31 17.04
CA LYS A 442 -3.69 -20.13 18.10
C LYS A 442 -4.13 -19.77 19.51
N SER A 443 -4.74 -18.60 19.70
CA SER A 443 -5.19 -18.06 20.99
C SER A 443 -6.54 -17.36 20.85
N THR A 444 -7.25 -17.19 21.97
CA THR A 444 -8.49 -16.40 22.03
C THR A 444 -8.24 -14.91 22.27
N SER A 445 -9.25 -14.06 22.05
CA SER A 445 -9.16 -12.62 22.35
C SER A 445 -8.94 -12.35 23.83
N GLU A 446 -9.52 -13.17 24.72
CA GLU A 446 -9.34 -13.06 26.17
C GLU A 446 -7.94 -13.46 26.62
N GLU A 447 -7.37 -14.54 26.06
CA GLU A 447 -5.98 -14.95 26.33
C GLU A 447 -4.99 -13.86 25.92
N ASP A 448 -5.26 -13.17 24.82
CA ASP A 448 -4.46 -12.04 24.34
C ASP A 448 -4.62 -10.82 25.23
N GLY A 449 -5.85 -10.52 25.68
CA GLY A 449 -6.11 -9.49 26.68
C GLY A 449 -5.33 -9.74 27.97
N ALA A 450 -5.32 -10.99 28.47
CA ALA A 450 -4.53 -11.39 29.63
C ALA A 450 -3.02 -11.30 29.39
N MET A 451 -2.54 -11.63 28.18
CA MET A 451 -1.14 -11.47 27.81
C MET A 451 -0.73 -9.99 27.87
N LEU A 452 -1.54 -9.07 27.34
CA LEU A 452 -1.25 -7.63 27.32
C LEU A 452 -1.12 -7.00 28.71
N GLN A 453 -1.70 -7.61 29.76
CA GLN A 453 -1.54 -7.16 31.14
C GLN A 453 -0.16 -7.48 31.73
N LYS A 454 0.65 -8.32 31.07
CA LYS A 454 2.01 -8.62 31.52
C LYS A 454 2.90 -7.37 31.34
N PRO A 455 3.62 -6.94 32.40
CA PRO A 455 4.47 -5.75 32.32
C PRO A 455 5.71 -5.98 31.44
N ASP A 456 6.19 -7.22 31.34
CA ASP A 456 7.49 -7.55 30.72
C ASP A 456 7.45 -7.72 29.18
N LEU A 457 6.33 -7.38 28.53
CA LEU A 457 6.22 -7.42 27.07
C LEU A 457 6.98 -6.26 26.43
N SER A 458 7.85 -6.57 25.46
CA SER A 458 8.49 -5.54 24.64
C SER A 458 7.43 -4.71 23.89
N PRO A 459 7.75 -3.46 23.50
CA PRO A 459 6.83 -2.62 22.73
C PRO A 459 6.33 -3.31 21.44
N HIS A 460 7.22 -3.95 20.68
CA HIS A 460 6.86 -4.66 19.46
C HIS A 460 6.02 -5.92 19.73
N SER A 461 6.35 -6.72 20.76
CA SER A 461 5.49 -7.84 21.16
C SER A 461 4.10 -7.36 21.54
N ARG A 462 4.00 -6.22 22.24
CA ARG A 462 2.70 -5.62 22.60
C ARG A 462 1.92 -5.23 21.36
N VAL A 463 2.55 -4.58 20.37
CA VAL A 463 1.94 -4.24 19.07
C VAL A 463 1.46 -5.49 18.33
N ALA A 464 2.30 -6.53 18.25
CA ALA A 464 1.94 -7.80 17.59
C ALA A 464 0.75 -8.49 18.27
N VAL A 465 0.70 -8.49 19.61
CA VAL A 465 -0.40 -9.07 20.38
C VAL A 465 -1.68 -8.24 20.25
N LYS A 466 -1.58 -6.90 20.22
CA LYS A 466 -2.74 -6.02 19.94
C LYS A 466 -3.31 -6.29 18.55
N LEU A 467 -2.46 -6.37 17.53
CA LEU A 467 -2.88 -6.65 16.15
C LEU A 467 -3.63 -7.98 16.02
N ARG A 468 -3.05 -9.08 16.54
CA ARG A 468 -3.72 -10.39 16.48
C ARG A 468 -5.03 -10.43 17.27
N ARG A 469 -5.14 -9.64 18.34
CA ARG A 469 -6.36 -9.53 19.15
C ARG A 469 -7.44 -8.78 18.36
N ALA A 470 -7.09 -7.63 17.77
CA ALA A 470 -7.98 -6.84 16.93
C ALA A 470 -8.56 -7.66 15.76
N GLU A 471 -7.73 -8.47 15.08
CA GLU A 471 -8.21 -9.36 14.01
C GLU A 471 -9.33 -10.31 14.51
N LYS A 472 -9.19 -10.87 15.72
CA LYS A 472 -10.20 -11.75 16.33
C LYS A 472 -11.45 -10.98 16.76
N GLU A 473 -11.29 -9.83 17.39
CA GLU A 473 -12.43 -9.00 17.83
C GLU A 473 -13.31 -8.53 16.67
N ILE A 474 -12.73 -8.32 15.47
CA ILE A 474 -13.50 -8.03 14.27
C ILE A 474 -14.29 -9.27 13.81
N LEU A 475 -13.68 -10.46 13.84
CA LEU A 475 -14.37 -11.71 13.47
C LEU A 475 -15.47 -12.08 14.48
N GLU A 476 -15.24 -11.89 15.77
CA GLU A 476 -16.23 -12.10 16.84
C GLU A 476 -17.44 -11.17 16.67
N ARG A 477 -17.20 -9.89 16.35
CA ARG A 477 -18.26 -8.94 16.00
C ARG A 477 -19.02 -9.38 14.75
N ALA A 478 -18.32 -9.78 13.69
CA ALA A 478 -18.95 -10.27 12.46
C ALA A 478 -19.81 -11.52 12.72
N GLU A 479 -19.35 -12.46 13.56
CA GLU A 479 -20.12 -13.63 13.99
C GLU A 479 -21.39 -13.21 14.75
N ALA A 480 -21.26 -12.31 15.73
CA ALA A 480 -22.37 -11.82 16.54
C ALA A 480 -23.41 -11.06 15.71
N SER A 481 -22.97 -10.16 14.83
CA SER A 481 -23.84 -9.45 13.88
C SER A 481 -24.54 -10.43 12.93
N GLY A 482 -23.81 -11.42 12.39
CA GLY A 482 -24.39 -12.45 11.54
C GLY A 482 -25.50 -13.23 12.24
N ARG A 483 -25.28 -13.62 13.50
CA ARG A 483 -26.31 -14.26 14.33
C ARG A 483 -27.52 -13.35 14.54
N GLY A 484 -27.29 -12.08 14.90
CA GLY A 484 -28.35 -11.10 15.13
C GLY A 484 -29.23 -10.87 13.90
N LYS A 485 -28.60 -10.67 12.73
CA LYS A 485 -29.29 -10.50 11.44
C LYS A 485 -30.04 -11.76 11.03
N ARG A 486 -29.44 -12.95 11.19
CA ARG A 486 -30.12 -14.22 10.93
C ARG A 486 -31.41 -14.37 11.74
N LEU A 487 -31.35 -14.13 13.06
CA LEU A 487 -32.53 -14.20 13.93
C LEU A 487 -33.59 -13.16 13.56
N HIS A 488 -33.16 -11.94 13.19
CA HIS A 488 -34.05 -10.89 12.72
C HIS A 488 -34.83 -11.32 11.47
N PHE A 489 -34.16 -11.82 10.44
CA PHE A 489 -34.83 -12.23 9.19
C PHE A 489 -35.63 -13.52 9.35
N GLN A 490 -35.25 -14.43 10.25
CA GLN A 490 -36.09 -15.57 10.64
C GLN A 490 -37.42 -15.09 11.21
N LYS A 491 -37.41 -14.08 12.07
CA LYS A 491 -38.63 -13.48 12.61
C LYS A 491 -39.50 -12.85 11.52
N GLN A 492 -38.91 -12.08 10.59
CA GLN A 492 -39.66 -11.48 9.46
C GLN A 492 -40.37 -12.54 8.61
N LEU A 493 -39.68 -13.66 8.36
CA LEU A 493 -40.24 -14.79 7.62
C LEU A 493 -41.39 -15.46 8.38
N GLU A 494 -41.22 -15.72 9.68
CA GLU A 494 -42.25 -16.32 10.54
C GLU A 494 -43.49 -15.43 10.69
N GLU A 495 -43.32 -14.11 10.71
CA GLU A 495 -44.41 -13.13 10.78
C GLU A 495 -45.10 -12.87 9.42
N GLY A 496 -44.55 -13.41 8.33
CA GLY A 496 -45.08 -13.19 6.97
C GLY A 496 -44.98 -11.73 6.53
N ALA A 497 -43.94 -11.01 6.98
CA ALA A 497 -43.76 -9.61 6.65
C ALA A 497 -43.60 -9.41 5.13
N PRO A 498 -44.24 -8.38 4.54
CA PRO A 498 -44.08 -8.09 3.12
C PRO A 498 -42.64 -7.66 2.82
N LEU A 499 -42.10 -8.11 1.68
CA LEU A 499 -40.79 -7.65 1.22
C LEU A 499 -40.84 -6.17 0.81
N PRO A 500 -39.86 -5.35 1.21
CA PRO A 500 -39.71 -4.00 0.68
C PRO A 500 -39.55 -4.02 -0.83
N VAL A 501 -40.28 -3.17 -1.53
CA VAL A 501 -40.21 -3.01 -2.99
C VAL A 501 -39.52 -1.69 -3.29
N TYR A 502 -38.59 -1.71 -4.22
CA TYR A 502 -37.95 -0.50 -4.74
C TYR A 502 -38.86 0.15 -5.79
N GLU A 503 -39.24 1.42 -5.58
CA GLU A 503 -39.96 2.21 -6.57
C GLU A 503 -39.02 3.25 -7.20
N GLU A 504 -39.12 3.51 -8.51
CA GLU A 504 -38.21 4.45 -9.21
C GLU A 504 -38.26 5.89 -8.67
N SER A 505 -39.32 6.26 -7.95
CA SER A 505 -39.38 7.51 -7.18
C SER A 505 -38.38 7.61 -6.03
N ASP A 506 -37.83 6.48 -5.57
CA ASP A 506 -36.83 6.39 -4.49
C ASP A 506 -35.43 6.86 -4.95
N ILE A 507 -35.24 7.17 -6.24
CA ILE A 507 -34.00 7.76 -6.79
C ILE A 507 -33.67 9.10 -6.10
N ALA A 508 -34.67 9.89 -5.70
CA ALA A 508 -34.46 11.17 -5.01
C ALA A 508 -33.81 11.03 -3.61
N LEU A 509 -33.88 9.83 -3.00
CA LEU A 509 -33.23 9.52 -1.73
C LEU A 509 -31.77 9.06 -1.90
N LEU A 510 -31.41 8.55 -3.08
CA LEU A 510 -30.07 8.01 -3.38
C LEU A 510 -29.06 9.08 -3.77
N GLU A 511 -29.48 10.24 -4.29
CA GLU A 511 -28.59 11.38 -4.55
C GLU A 511 -28.09 12.07 -3.28
N ASN A 512 -28.71 11.81 -2.12
CA ASN A 512 -28.39 12.46 -0.84
C ASN A 512 -27.60 11.58 0.14
N ALA A 513 -27.16 10.38 -0.26
CA ALA A 513 -26.26 9.55 0.55
C ALA A 513 -24.84 9.58 -0.07
N ASP A 514 -23.86 10.07 0.70
CA ASP A 514 -22.46 10.30 0.32
C ASP A 514 -21.69 9.04 -0.15
N ALA A 515 -22.02 8.53 -1.34
CA ALA A 515 -21.25 7.51 -2.04
C ALA A 515 -21.33 7.73 -3.55
N LYS A 516 -20.56 8.70 -4.06
CA LYS A 516 -20.33 8.82 -5.52
C LYS A 516 -19.48 7.64 -6.00
N LEU A 517 -20.12 6.60 -6.54
CA LEU A 517 -19.48 5.68 -7.48
C LEU A 517 -19.47 6.32 -8.89
N PRO A 518 -18.42 6.15 -9.70
CA PRO A 518 -18.30 6.82 -10.99
C PRO A 518 -19.34 6.31 -11.99
N ILE A 519 -20.15 7.22 -12.52
CA ILE A 519 -21.06 6.97 -13.64
C ILE A 519 -20.22 6.77 -14.90
N VAL A 520 -20.03 5.52 -15.31
CA VAL A 520 -19.74 5.16 -16.69
C VAL A 520 -20.80 4.17 -17.08
N LEU A 521 -21.90 4.66 -17.67
CA LEU A 521 -22.89 3.98 -18.52
C LEU A 521 -24.09 4.92 -18.67
N HIS A 522 -23.91 6.03 -19.39
CA HIS A 522 -25.00 6.82 -19.98
C HIS A 522 -24.44 7.76 -21.05
N GLN A 523 -23.73 7.20 -22.04
CA GLN A 523 -23.46 7.88 -23.33
C GLN A 523 -23.27 6.81 -24.42
N LEU A 524 -24.24 5.93 -24.58
CA LEU A 524 -24.38 5.06 -25.74
C LEU A 524 -25.86 4.69 -25.86
N GLU A 525 -26.67 5.66 -26.26
CA GLU A 525 -28.02 5.50 -26.85
C GLU A 525 -28.66 6.89 -26.89
N GLU A 526 -28.22 7.70 -27.85
CA GLU A 526 -28.98 8.80 -28.48
C GLU A 526 -28.02 9.47 -29.48
N GLU A 527 -28.03 8.97 -30.72
CA GLU A 527 -27.75 9.68 -31.98
C GLU A 527 -27.52 8.65 -33.10
N GLU A 528 -28.57 7.93 -33.47
CA GLU A 528 -28.72 7.42 -34.84
C GLU A 528 -30.18 7.64 -35.25
N GLU A 529 -30.46 8.74 -35.93
CA GLU A 529 -31.34 8.80 -37.11
C GLU A 529 -31.28 10.22 -37.73
N ASP A 530 -31.01 10.24 -39.04
CA ASP A 530 -31.15 11.33 -40.03
C ASP A 530 -30.19 12.55 -40.01
N GLU A 531 -29.15 12.51 -40.86
CA GLU A 531 -29.01 13.49 -41.96
C GLU A 531 -28.07 12.98 -43.07
N GLU A 532 -28.60 12.91 -44.30
CA GLU A 532 -27.92 12.55 -45.54
C GLU A 532 -26.96 13.65 -46.05
N LEU A 533 -25.74 13.22 -46.40
CA LEU A 533 -24.92 13.62 -47.56
C LEU A 533 -25.23 14.96 -48.26
N LYS A 534 -24.35 15.97 -48.05
CA LYS A 534 -23.94 16.94 -49.09
C LYS A 534 -22.47 17.37 -48.94
N THR A 535 -21.60 16.85 -49.80
CA THR A 535 -20.26 17.42 -50.08
C THR A 535 -20.35 18.44 -51.22
N PRO A 536 -19.74 19.63 -51.11
CA PRO A 536 -19.66 20.57 -52.23
C PRO A 536 -18.42 20.32 -53.09
N LEU A 537 -18.68 20.10 -54.39
CA LEU A 537 -17.75 20.29 -55.49
C LEU A 537 -17.47 21.78 -55.69
N LEU A 538 -16.19 22.17 -55.80
CA LEU A 538 -15.78 23.41 -56.45
C LEU A 538 -14.68 23.12 -57.48
N ASN A 539 -15.00 23.46 -58.73
CA ASN A 539 -14.12 23.66 -59.88
C ASN A 539 -12.86 24.46 -59.48
N GLY A 540 -11.67 24.29 -60.02
CA GLY A 540 -11.25 23.91 -61.37
C GLY A 540 -10.36 25.04 -61.88
N GLU A 541 -9.08 24.79 -62.17
CA GLU A 541 -8.28 25.66 -63.04
C GLU A 541 -7.06 24.92 -63.62
N ARG A 542 -6.93 25.03 -64.94
CA ARG A 542 -5.86 24.49 -65.79
C ARG A 542 -4.54 25.23 -65.57
N LYS A 543 -3.40 24.55 -65.73
CA LYS A 543 -2.27 25.02 -66.55
C LYS A 543 -1.28 23.90 -66.91
N GLU A 544 -1.01 23.79 -68.20
CA GLU A 544 0.05 22.98 -68.82
C GLU A 544 1.46 23.48 -68.44
N LYS A 545 2.44 22.56 -68.38
CA LYS A 545 3.68 22.64 -69.19
C LYS A 545 4.56 21.38 -69.04
N GLU A 546 4.86 20.77 -70.19
CA GLU A 546 6.07 20.02 -70.62
C GLU A 546 7.32 20.16 -69.70
N LYS A 547 8.22 19.19 -69.46
CA LYS A 547 9.06 18.47 -70.43
C LYS A 547 10.05 17.50 -69.72
N ARG A 548 10.24 16.30 -70.32
CA ARG A 548 11.47 15.49 -70.57
C ARG A 548 12.36 14.89 -69.46
N GLY A 549 12.69 13.60 -69.68
CA GLY A 549 13.94 12.88 -69.34
C GLY A 549 13.66 11.47 -68.82
N GLU A 550 13.49 10.44 -69.67
CA GLU A 550 14.50 9.41 -70.04
C GLU A 550 14.98 8.53 -68.86
N ALA A 551 15.17 7.21 -68.92
CA ALA A 551 14.89 6.13 -69.88
C ALA A 551 15.31 4.79 -69.20
N GLY A 552 14.70 3.68 -69.62
CA GLY A 552 15.25 2.31 -69.56
C GLY A 552 15.00 1.55 -68.25
N GLY A 553 14.48 0.32 -68.21
CA GLY A 553 14.14 -0.63 -69.27
C GLY A 553 14.38 -2.05 -68.74
N GLU A 554 13.32 -2.89 -68.83
CA GLU A 554 13.31 -4.35 -69.07
C GLU A 554 14.07 -5.30 -68.09
N LYS A 555 13.67 -6.53 -67.77
CA LYS A 555 12.67 -7.50 -68.26
C LYS A 555 12.62 -8.66 -67.23
N ALA A 556 11.45 -9.21 -66.90
CA ALA A 556 10.92 -10.51 -67.36
C ALA A 556 10.99 -11.66 -66.31
N GLU A 557 9.82 -11.90 -65.71
CA GLU A 557 9.07 -13.17 -65.53
C GLU A 557 9.35 -14.35 -66.51
N PRO A 558 8.70 -15.54 -66.42
CA PRO A 558 8.02 -16.23 -65.29
C PRO A 558 8.15 -17.79 -65.31
N SER A 559 7.32 -18.45 -64.48
CA SER A 559 6.70 -19.79 -64.67
C SER A 559 7.56 -20.99 -64.27
N ALA A 560 7.07 -22.16 -63.86
CA ALA A 560 5.83 -22.78 -63.39
C ALA A 560 6.31 -24.23 -63.02
N GLN A 561 5.81 -24.99 -62.06
CA GLN A 561 4.58 -25.78 -62.05
C GLN A 561 4.87 -27.00 -61.11
N ARG A 562 3.87 -27.43 -60.33
CA ARG A 562 3.41 -28.83 -60.06
C ARG A 562 4.46 -29.96 -59.99
N THR A 563 4.46 -30.90 -59.04
CA THR A 563 3.34 -31.70 -58.48
C THR A 563 3.88 -32.58 -57.34
N GLU A 564 2.99 -32.93 -56.41
CA GLU A 564 2.83 -34.22 -55.70
C GLU A 564 3.95 -35.27 -55.82
N ASP A 565 4.44 -35.82 -54.69
CA ASP A 565 3.91 -37.10 -54.22
C ASP A 565 4.44 -37.51 -52.82
N THR A 566 3.74 -38.48 -52.29
CA THR A 566 3.60 -39.00 -50.94
C THR A 566 4.76 -39.85 -50.36
N CYS A 567 4.70 -39.96 -49.02
CA CYS A 567 4.92 -41.17 -48.21
C CYS A 567 6.35 -41.66 -47.83
N LYS A 568 6.57 -41.66 -46.51
CA LYS A 568 7.05 -42.76 -45.61
C LYS A 568 8.35 -42.51 -44.84
N ASP A 569 8.15 -42.42 -43.53
CA ASP A 569 8.87 -43.08 -42.43
C ASP A 569 10.18 -43.81 -42.79
N HIS A 570 11.28 -43.42 -42.15
CA HIS A 570 11.99 -44.27 -41.19
C HIS A 570 13.09 -43.50 -40.44
N GLU A 571 13.15 -43.79 -39.13
CA GLU A 571 14.14 -43.46 -38.08
C GLU A 571 13.99 -42.15 -37.29
#